data_AF-B4WNC7-F1
#
_entry.id   AF-B4WNC7-F1
#
_cell.length_a   1.000
_cell.length_b   1.000
_cell.length_c   1.000
_cell.angle_alpha   90.00
_cell.angle_beta   90.00
_cell.angle_gamma   90.00
#
_symmetry.space_group_name_H-M   'P 1'
#
loop_
_entity.id
_entity.type
_entity.pdbx_description
1 polymer ?
#
loop_
_entity_poly.entity_id
_entity_poly.type
_entity_poly.pdbx_seq_one_letter_code
_entity_poly.pdbx_strand_id
1 'polypeptide(L)'
;MHSYFAGRAARCPIKVLANEHVLSNSTKAITGFGVMQYIYYFANTSLVLRLLTYLSGQAFICLDSATVIHLVDRWVVRIKLKDYLHSPQKQDFLAFLNENGTPFSLTTRVASAIAHLDAGISISEVMKQYHLVIVSHGEIQPADLTEFRTKFVQELGYCPPSLV
;
A
#
# COMPACT_ATOMS: atom_id res chain seq x y z
N MET A 1 -31.83 -7.49 -21.37
CA MET A 1 -30.66 -7.98 -20.63
C MET A 1 -29.68 -6.83 -20.49
N HIS A 2 -29.60 -6.26 -19.30
CA HIS A 2 -28.79 -5.10 -18.90
C HIS A 2 -27.28 -5.39 -19.13
N SER A 3 -26.55 -4.56 -19.88
CA SER A 3 -25.90 -3.28 -19.52
C SER A 3 -24.48 -3.44 -18.96
N TYR A 4 -23.51 -3.20 -19.84
CA TYR A 4 -22.25 -2.45 -19.66
C TYR A 4 -21.66 -2.33 -18.23
N PHE A 5 -20.54 -3.01 -17.98
CA PHE A 5 -19.53 -2.55 -17.02
C PHE A 5 -18.36 -1.93 -17.77
N ALA A 6 -18.39 -0.60 -17.89
CA ALA A 6 -17.24 0.20 -18.27
C ALA A 6 -16.29 0.30 -17.06
N GLY A 7 -15.17 -0.43 -17.12
CA GLY A 7 -14.08 -0.28 -16.17
C GLY A 7 -13.53 1.14 -16.22
N ARG A 8 -13.72 1.90 -15.14
CA ARG A 8 -13.02 3.17 -14.92
C ARG A 8 -11.56 2.85 -14.61
N ALA A 9 -10.73 2.83 -15.66
CA ALA A 9 -9.30 3.03 -15.50
C ALA A 9 -9.09 4.42 -14.88
N ALA A 10 -8.55 4.46 -13.66
CA ALA A 10 -8.02 5.68 -13.05
C ALA A 10 -6.83 6.15 -13.90
N ARG A 11 -7.12 6.91 -14.96
CA ARG A 11 -6.10 7.56 -15.78
C ARG A 11 -5.45 8.65 -14.94
N CYS A 12 -4.21 8.41 -14.51
CA CYS A 12 -3.33 9.46 -14.02
C CYS A 12 -3.31 10.61 -15.06
N PRO A 13 -3.53 11.86 -14.66
CA PRO A 13 -3.45 12.99 -15.59
C PRO A 13 -2.01 13.15 -16.05
N ILE A 14 -1.77 12.93 -17.35
CA ILE A 14 -0.52 13.24 -18.02
C ILE A 14 -0.31 14.76 -17.93
N LYS A 15 0.74 15.20 -17.24
CA LYS A 15 1.21 16.60 -17.32
C LYS A 15 2.52 16.67 -18.11
N VAL A 16 2.46 17.47 -19.16
CA VAL A 16 3.53 17.86 -20.07
C VAL A 16 4.35 19.00 -19.44
N LEU A 17 5.68 18.81 -19.41
CA LEU A 17 6.86 19.72 -19.39
C LEU A 17 6.76 21.17 -18.83
N ALA A 18 7.72 21.57 -17.97
CA ALA A 18 8.74 22.61 -18.29
C ALA A 18 9.70 22.96 -17.11
N ASN A 19 11.00 22.86 -17.41
CA ASN A 19 12.23 23.61 -17.04
C ASN A 19 12.48 24.41 -15.73
N GLU A 20 13.72 24.19 -15.25
CA GLU A 20 14.78 25.13 -14.77
C GLU A 20 14.98 25.48 -13.27
N HIS A 21 16.04 24.87 -12.71
CA HIS A 21 17.15 25.37 -11.88
C HIS A 21 16.95 26.47 -10.83
N VAL A 22 17.32 26.19 -9.56
CA VAL A 22 18.40 26.85 -8.76
C VAL A 22 18.79 25.95 -7.56
N LEU A 23 20.09 25.87 -7.27
CA LEU A 23 20.80 25.04 -6.26
C LEU A 23 20.53 25.40 -4.79
N SER A 24 20.57 24.41 -3.88
CA SER A 24 21.33 24.46 -2.62
C SER A 24 21.29 23.14 -1.81
N ASN A 25 22.46 22.52 -1.71
CA ASN A 25 23.04 21.72 -0.62
C ASN A 25 22.47 20.35 -0.19
N SER A 26 23.28 19.34 -0.57
CA SER A 26 23.77 18.24 0.26
C SER A 26 22.78 17.18 0.76
N THR A 27 22.39 16.28 -0.14
CA THR A 27 22.39 14.84 0.13
C THR A 27 22.61 14.14 -1.21
N LYS A 28 23.51 13.15 -1.28
CA LYS A 28 23.80 12.38 -2.51
C LYS A 28 22.49 11.88 -3.14
N ALA A 29 22.08 12.54 -4.21
CA ALA A 29 21.06 12.05 -5.12
C ALA A 29 21.70 10.92 -5.93
N ILE A 30 21.38 9.68 -5.57
CA ILE A 30 21.51 8.57 -6.50
C ILE A 30 20.36 8.76 -7.49
N THR A 31 20.69 9.21 -8.70
CA THR A 31 19.78 9.30 -9.83
C THR A 31 19.30 7.91 -10.23
N GLY A 32 18.19 7.49 -9.62
CA GLY A 32 17.21 6.57 -10.16
C GLY A 32 15.84 7.18 -9.85
N PHE A 33 14.83 6.95 -10.67
CA PHE A 33 13.44 7.32 -10.37
C PHE A 33 13.10 6.81 -8.94
N GLY A 34 13.21 7.68 -7.95
CA GLY A 34 13.10 7.28 -6.54
C GLY A 34 11.65 6.97 -6.28
N VAL A 35 11.30 5.69 -6.22
CA VAL A 35 9.93 5.30 -5.95
C VAL A 35 9.59 5.68 -4.52
N MET A 36 8.64 6.61 -4.36
CA MET A 36 8.18 7.05 -3.06
C MET A 36 7.35 5.93 -2.43
N GLN A 37 7.82 5.42 -1.28
CA GLN A 37 7.12 4.38 -0.53
C GLN A 37 6.88 4.80 0.92
N TYR A 38 5.70 4.46 1.41
CA TYR A 38 5.27 4.65 2.79
C TYR A 38 4.96 3.29 3.39
N ILE A 39 5.45 3.05 4.60
CA ILE A 39 5.26 1.77 5.29
C ILE A 39 4.73 2.09 6.67
N TYR A 40 3.51 1.62 6.93
CA TYR A 40 2.78 1.92 8.15
C TYR A 40 2.22 0.63 8.73
N TYR A 41 2.17 0.59 10.06
CA TYR A 41 1.38 -0.42 10.75
C TYR A 41 0.02 0.16 11.16
N PHE A 42 -0.99 -0.71 11.14
CA PHE A 42 -2.36 -0.43 11.56
C PHE A 42 -2.80 -1.47 12.58
N ALA A 43 -3.56 -1.02 13.58
CA ALA A 43 -3.97 -1.87 14.70
C ALA A 43 -5.03 -2.91 14.31
N ASN A 44 -5.89 -2.59 13.33
CA ASN A 44 -6.96 -3.47 12.91
C ASN A 44 -7.29 -3.32 11.41
N THR A 45 -8.08 -4.26 10.91
CA THR A 45 -8.52 -4.32 9.51
C THR A 45 -9.39 -3.13 9.12
N SER A 46 -10.24 -2.60 10.02
CA SER A 46 -11.08 -1.44 9.70
C SER A 46 -10.25 -0.21 9.29
N LEU A 47 -9.11 0.02 9.94
CA LEU A 47 -8.18 1.11 9.60
C LEU A 47 -7.48 0.86 8.25
N VAL A 48 -7.13 -0.39 7.95
CA VAL A 48 -6.57 -0.75 6.65
C VAL A 48 -7.61 -0.54 5.55
N LEU A 49 -8.87 -0.96 5.76
CA LEU A 49 -9.96 -0.71 4.82
C LEU A 49 -10.17 0.79 4.59
N ARG A 50 -10.19 1.60 5.66
CA ARG A 50 -10.27 3.06 5.57
C ARG A 50 -9.14 3.65 4.73
N LEU A 51 -7.91 3.16 4.89
CA LEU A 51 -6.76 3.55 4.07
C LEU A 51 -6.97 3.15 2.60
N LEU A 52 -7.35 1.90 2.32
CA LEU A 52 -7.54 1.44 0.95
C LEU A 52 -8.67 2.21 0.25
N THR A 53 -9.77 2.50 0.96
CA THR A 53 -10.84 3.36 0.46
C THR A 53 -10.35 4.77 0.20
N TYR A 54 -9.59 5.37 1.12
CA TYR A 54 -9.00 6.70 0.92
C TYR A 54 -8.10 6.75 -0.32
N LEU A 55 -7.21 5.77 -0.48
CA LEU A 55 -6.32 5.67 -1.64
C LEU A 55 -7.10 5.49 -2.95
N SER A 56 -8.16 4.66 -2.94
CA SER A 56 -9.01 4.44 -4.13
C SER A 56 -9.84 5.67 -4.52
N GLY A 57 -10.18 6.54 -3.55
CA GLY A 57 -10.98 7.74 -3.77
C GLY A 57 -10.17 8.95 -4.24
N GLN A 58 -8.84 8.93 -4.07
CA GLN A 58 -7.99 10.08 -4.38
C GLN A 58 -7.32 9.94 -5.75
N ALA A 59 -7.91 10.57 -6.76
CA ALA A 59 -7.39 10.56 -8.14
C ALA A 59 -5.98 11.17 -8.30
N PHE A 60 -5.50 11.95 -7.32
CA PHE A 60 -4.15 12.52 -7.34
C PHE A 60 -3.07 11.56 -6.84
N ILE A 61 -3.46 10.46 -6.18
CA ILE A 61 -2.52 9.46 -5.68
C ILE A 61 -2.31 8.41 -6.77
N CYS A 62 -1.28 8.60 -7.60
CA CYS A 62 -0.88 7.60 -8.59
C CYS A 62 -0.17 6.45 -7.87
N LEU A 63 -0.95 5.46 -7.41
CA LEU A 63 -0.43 4.25 -6.78
C LEU A 63 0.28 3.36 -7.82
N ASP A 64 1.47 2.89 -7.48
CA ASP A 64 2.19 1.84 -8.20
C ASP A 64 1.74 0.47 -7.71
N SER A 65 1.91 0.22 -6.41
CA SER A 65 1.42 -0.99 -5.76
C SER A 65 1.13 -0.74 -4.27
N ALA A 66 0.21 -1.52 -3.72
CA ALA A 66 0.00 -1.67 -2.29
C ALA A 66 0.34 -3.10 -1.89
N THR A 67 0.93 -3.30 -0.72
CA THR A 67 1.15 -4.63 -0.13
C THR A 67 0.55 -4.63 1.27
N VAL A 68 -0.34 -5.58 1.54
CA VAL A 68 -0.97 -5.75 2.85
C VAL A 68 -0.49 -7.06 3.45
N ILE A 69 0.13 -6.97 4.63
CA ILE A 69 0.71 -8.09 5.36
C ILE A 69 0.05 -8.16 6.74
N HIS A 70 -0.49 -9.31 7.09
CA HIS A 70 -0.97 -9.58 8.44
C HIS A 70 0.15 -10.26 9.24
N LEU A 71 0.57 -9.61 10.32
CA LEU A 71 1.43 -10.20 11.35
C LEU A 71 0.57 -10.51 12.56
N VAL A 72 1.08 -11.35 13.49
CA VAL A 72 0.36 -11.98 14.61
C VAL A 72 -0.71 -11.11 15.28
N ASP A 73 -0.51 -9.79 15.41
CA ASP A 73 -1.51 -8.83 15.92
C ASP A 73 -1.52 -7.47 15.22
N ARG A 74 -1.02 -7.36 13.99
CA ARG A 74 -0.87 -6.05 13.32
C ARG A 74 -0.89 -6.16 11.82
N TRP A 75 -1.35 -5.10 11.19
CA TRP A 75 -1.39 -4.98 9.74
C TRP A 75 -0.27 -4.07 9.27
N VAL A 76 0.64 -4.59 8.45
CA VAL A 76 1.65 -3.77 7.78
C VAL A 76 1.17 -3.48 6.37
N VAL A 77 1.09 -2.21 6.02
CA VAL A 77 0.74 -1.76 4.68
C VAL A 77 1.91 -1.00 4.09
N ARG A 78 2.41 -1.48 2.95
CA ARG A 78 3.30 -0.72 2.08
C ARG A 78 2.49 -0.06 0.99
N ILE A 79 2.71 1.23 0.81
CA ILE A 79 2.09 2.06 -0.23
C ILE A 79 3.22 2.56 -1.10
N LYS A 80 3.25 2.13 -2.36
CA LYS A 80 4.25 2.51 -3.35
C LYS A 80 3.58 3.43 -4.37
N LEU A 81 4.13 4.62 -4.58
CA LEU A 81 3.58 5.62 -5.51
C LEU A 81 4.43 5.71 -6.78
N LYS A 82 3.78 5.88 -7.93
CA LYS A 82 4.46 6.13 -9.22
C LYS A 82 5.15 7.50 -9.22
N ASP A 83 4.48 8.48 -8.61
CA ASP A 83 4.92 9.86 -8.59
C ASP A 83 5.02 10.41 -7.15
N TYR A 84 5.82 11.46 -7.02
CA TYR A 84 5.93 12.20 -5.77
C TYR A 84 4.65 12.99 -5.51
N LEU A 85 4.14 12.91 -4.29
CA LEU A 85 3.11 13.84 -3.85
C LEU A 85 3.72 15.23 -3.67
N HIS A 86 3.12 16.23 -4.31
CA HIS A 86 3.49 17.63 -4.12
C HIS A 86 2.94 18.16 -2.79
N SER A 87 3.58 19.17 -2.21
CA SER A 87 2.97 19.95 -1.13
C SER A 87 1.78 20.74 -1.71
N PRO A 88 0.59 20.81 -1.08
CA PRO A 88 0.20 20.36 0.28
C PRO A 88 -0.33 18.92 0.39
N GLN A 89 -0.62 18.24 -0.73
CA GLN A 89 -1.21 16.90 -0.77
C GLN A 89 -0.38 15.86 0.01
N LYS A 90 0.95 15.99 -0.02
CA LYS A 90 1.86 15.16 0.77
C LYS A 90 1.62 15.31 2.28
N GLN A 91 1.35 16.52 2.75
CA GLN A 91 1.13 16.80 4.17
C GLN A 91 -0.21 16.22 4.62
N ASP A 92 -1.27 16.41 3.84
CA ASP A 92 -2.58 15.82 4.11
C ASP A 92 -2.51 14.29 4.15
N PHE A 93 -1.77 13.69 3.21
CA PHE A 93 -1.58 12.25 3.18
C PHE A 93 -0.80 11.73 4.39
N LEU A 94 0.30 12.39 4.76
CA LEU A 94 1.07 12.02 5.94
C LEU A 94 0.27 12.22 7.23
N ALA A 95 -0.53 13.29 7.33
CA ALA A 95 -1.40 13.52 8.46
C ALA A 95 -2.43 12.39 8.59
N PHE A 96 -3.09 12.01 7.49
CA PHE A 96 -4.02 10.88 7.47
C PHE A 96 -3.34 9.58 7.91
N LEU A 97 -2.15 9.28 7.40
CA LEU A 97 -1.40 8.06 7.77
C LEU A 97 -1.00 8.05 9.26
N ASN A 98 -0.54 9.18 9.78
CA ASN A 98 -0.14 9.30 11.19
C ASN A 98 -1.32 9.33 12.17
N GLU A 99 -2.51 9.75 11.72
CA GLU A 99 -3.73 9.69 12.53
C GLU A 99 -4.26 8.26 12.66
N ASN A 100 -4.16 7.47 11.59
CA ASN A 100 -4.77 6.14 11.51
C ASN A 100 -3.79 4.99 11.78
N GLY A 101 -2.49 5.25 11.71
CA GLY A 101 -1.45 4.25 11.85
C GLY A 101 -0.17 4.85 12.40
N THR A 102 0.91 4.12 12.26
CA THR A 102 2.22 4.58 12.71
C THR A 102 3.30 4.12 11.75
N PRO A 103 4.30 4.97 11.46
CA PRO A 103 5.42 4.60 10.61
C PRO A 103 6.08 3.29 11.08
N PHE A 104 6.36 2.40 10.14
CA PHE A 104 6.90 1.08 10.44
C PHE A 104 8.24 0.88 9.74
N SER A 105 9.26 0.56 10.54
CA SER A 105 10.55 0.10 10.03
C SER A 105 10.48 -1.38 9.71
N LEU A 106 10.77 -1.73 8.46
CA LEU A 106 10.77 -3.13 8.03
C LEU A 106 11.85 -3.93 8.77
N THR A 107 11.49 -5.13 9.22
CA THR A 107 12.48 -6.15 9.56
C THR A 107 13.10 -6.71 8.28
N THR A 108 14.31 -7.27 8.36
CA THR A 108 14.98 -7.89 7.20
C THR A 108 14.08 -8.90 6.49
N ARG A 109 13.33 -9.71 7.26
CA ARG A 109 12.40 -10.70 6.74
C ARG A 109 11.26 -10.09 5.92
N VAL A 110 10.62 -9.03 6.42
CA VAL A 110 9.53 -8.35 5.71
C VAL A 110 10.08 -7.60 4.49
N ALA A 111 11.26 -6.99 4.60
CA ALA A 111 11.93 -6.33 3.49
C ALA A 111 12.25 -7.31 2.35
N SER A 112 12.81 -8.49 2.65
CA SER A 112 13.09 -9.53 1.65
C SER A 112 11.82 -10.05 1.00
N ALA A 113 10.75 -10.29 1.77
CA ALA A 113 9.47 -10.71 1.23
C ALA A 113 8.89 -9.69 0.24
N ILE A 114 8.89 -8.40 0.61
CA ILE A 114 8.45 -7.30 -0.27
C ILE A 114 9.30 -7.24 -1.54
N ALA A 115 10.63 -7.40 -1.43
CA ALA A 115 11.51 -7.40 -2.58
C ALA A 115 11.23 -8.57 -3.55
N HIS A 116 10.87 -9.76 -3.03
CA HIS A 116 10.51 -10.90 -3.87
C HIS A 116 9.16 -10.69 -4.56
N LEU A 117 8.19 -10.08 -3.88
CA LEU A 117 6.93 -9.67 -4.49
C LEU A 117 7.16 -8.65 -5.61
N ASP A 118 8.01 -7.64 -5.37
CA ASP A 118 8.38 -6.64 -6.39
C ASP A 118 9.12 -7.28 -7.59
N ALA A 119 9.81 -8.40 -7.39
CA ALA A 119 10.45 -9.19 -8.45
C ALA A 119 9.46 -10.10 -9.21
N GLY A 120 8.17 -10.07 -8.86
CA GLY A 120 7.11 -10.85 -9.50
C GLY A 120 6.96 -12.28 -8.98
N ILE A 121 7.62 -12.63 -7.87
CA ILE A 121 7.39 -13.93 -7.21
C ILE A 121 5.97 -13.95 -6.64
N SER A 122 5.27 -15.07 -6.82
CA SER A 122 3.87 -15.20 -6.40
C SER A 122 3.70 -15.06 -4.89
N ILE A 123 2.55 -14.54 -4.47
CA ILE A 123 2.19 -14.37 -3.05
C ILE A 123 2.36 -15.68 -2.28
N SER A 124 1.86 -16.80 -2.82
CA SER A 124 1.92 -18.12 -2.17
C SER A 124 3.36 -18.60 -1.94
N GLU A 125 4.25 -18.38 -2.91
CA GLU A 125 5.65 -18.77 -2.79
C GLU A 125 6.37 -17.90 -1.74
N VAL A 126 6.13 -16.58 -1.75
CA VAL A 126 6.69 -15.67 -0.74
C VAL A 126 6.16 -16.01 0.66
N MET A 127 4.87 -16.31 0.80
CA MET A 127 4.28 -16.73 2.07
C MET A 127 4.95 -18.01 2.60
N LYS A 128 5.19 -18.99 1.73
CA LYS A 128 5.86 -20.26 2.08
C LYS A 128 7.32 -20.04 2.47
N GLN A 129 8.07 -19.28 1.68
CA GLN A 129 9.49 -19.04 1.92
C GLN A 129 9.74 -18.21 3.19
N TYR A 130 8.98 -17.13 3.35
CA TYR A 130 9.17 -16.18 4.44
C TYR A 130 8.24 -16.43 5.61
N HIS A 131 7.35 -17.42 5.57
CA HIS A 131 6.38 -17.74 6.64
C HIS A 131 5.53 -16.52 7.08
N LEU A 132 5.21 -15.62 6.15
CA LEU A 132 4.40 -14.42 6.39
C LEU A 132 2.98 -14.62 5.84
N VAL A 133 2.01 -13.89 6.39
CA VAL A 133 0.65 -13.84 5.83
C VAL A 133 0.53 -12.60 4.97
N ILE A 134 0.61 -12.77 3.65
CA ILE A 134 0.43 -11.69 2.68
C ILE A 134 -1.01 -11.76 2.19
N VAL A 135 -1.77 -10.69 2.43
CA VAL A 135 -3.19 -10.63 2.10
C VAL A 135 -3.39 -10.15 0.67
N SER A 136 -2.63 -9.14 0.26
CA SER A 136 -2.65 -8.66 -1.12
C SER A 136 -1.34 -7.97 -1.51
N HIS A 137 -1.03 -7.98 -2.80
CA HIS A 137 0.09 -7.26 -3.41
C HIS A 137 -0.29 -6.82 -4.82
N GLY A 138 -0.06 -5.54 -5.15
CA GLY A 138 -0.36 -4.98 -6.48
C GLY A 138 -1.39 -3.86 -6.41
N GLU A 139 -2.37 -3.86 -7.32
CA GLU A 139 -3.45 -2.88 -7.30
C GLU A 139 -4.30 -2.98 -6.02
N ILE A 140 -4.92 -1.87 -5.61
CA ILE A 140 -5.80 -1.85 -4.43
C ILE A 140 -7.07 -2.64 -4.75
N GLN A 141 -7.22 -3.77 -4.06
CA GLN A 141 -8.42 -4.60 -4.09
C GLN A 141 -8.97 -4.74 -2.67
N PRO A 142 -9.94 -3.89 -2.24
CA PRO A 142 -10.57 -4.00 -0.93
C PRO A 142 -11.31 -5.34 -0.73
N ALA A 143 -11.69 -5.99 -1.84
CA ALA A 143 -12.31 -7.31 -1.85
C ALA A 143 -11.40 -8.38 -1.24
N ASP A 144 -10.10 -8.37 -1.55
CA ASP A 144 -9.11 -9.35 -1.04
C ASP A 144 -9.06 -9.32 0.49
N LEU A 145 -9.11 -8.13 1.08
CA LEU A 145 -9.08 -7.94 2.52
C LEU A 145 -10.37 -8.43 3.19
N THR A 146 -11.51 -8.24 2.52
CA THR A 146 -12.83 -8.71 2.99
C THR A 146 -12.94 -10.23 2.91
N GLU A 147 -12.43 -10.83 1.84
CA GLU A 147 -12.37 -12.27 1.66
C GLU A 147 -11.44 -12.91 2.69
N PHE A 148 -10.25 -12.34 2.90
CA PHE A 148 -9.32 -12.78 3.93
C PHE A 148 -9.97 -12.77 5.31
N ARG A 149 -10.62 -11.66 5.69
CA ARG A 149 -11.33 -11.56 6.97
C ARG A 149 -12.39 -12.65 7.11
N THR A 150 -13.18 -12.89 6.06
CA THR A 150 -14.25 -13.90 6.08
C THR A 150 -13.68 -15.30 6.29
N LYS A 151 -12.64 -15.67 5.52
CA LYS A 151 -11.97 -16.97 5.65
C LYS A 151 -11.33 -17.14 7.02
N PHE A 152 -10.63 -16.13 7.51
CA PHE A 152 -9.92 -16.18 8.78
C PHE A 152 -10.86 -16.30 9.99
N VAL A 153 -11.99 -15.58 9.97
CA VAL A 153 -13.03 -15.69 11.02
C VAL A 153 -13.73 -17.05 10.97
N GLN A 154 -14.00 -17.58 9.78
CA GLN A 154 -14.60 -18.91 9.61
C GLN A 154 -13.68 -20.04 10.13
N GLU A 155 -12.37 -19.92 9.94
CA GLU A 155 -11.40 -20.93 10.38
C GLU A 155 -11.11 -20.88 11.90
N LEU A 156 -11.16 -19.70 12.52
CA LEU A 156 -10.86 -19.54 13.95
C LEU A 156 -12.05 -19.77 14.89
N GLY A 157 -13.28 -19.58 14.41
CA GLY A 157 -14.49 -19.63 15.26
C GLY A 157 -14.63 -18.44 16.22
N TYR A 158 -13.73 -17.45 16.16
CA TYR A 158 -13.80 -16.16 16.86
C TYR A 158 -13.16 -15.05 16.00
N CYS A 159 -13.46 -13.78 16.31
CA CYS A 159 -12.88 -12.62 15.61
C CYS A 159 -11.79 -11.97 16.48
N PRO A 160 -10.50 -12.08 16.10
CA PRO A 160 -9.41 -11.38 16.78
C PRO A 160 -9.60 -9.85 16.75
N PRO A 161 -9.15 -9.09 17.76
CA PRO A 161 -9.20 -7.63 17.77
C PRO A 161 -8.54 -6.97 16.56
N SER A 162 -7.51 -7.60 15.98
CA SER A 162 -6.85 -7.14 14.76
C SER A 162 -7.73 -7.26 13.52
N LEU A 163 -8.81 -8.04 13.55
CA LEU A 163 -9.72 -8.30 12.42
C LEU A 163 -11.07 -7.59 12.52
N VAL A 164 -11.31 -6.86 13.62
CA VAL A 164 -12.52 -6.07 13.87
C VAL A 164 -12.66 -4.95 12.85
#